data_AF-A0AAW2WT04-F1
#
_entry.id   AF-A0AAW2WT04-F1
#
_cell.length_a   1.000
_cell.length_b   1.000
_cell.length_c   1.000
_cell.angle_alpha   90.00
_cell.angle_beta   90.00
_cell.angle_gamma   90.00
#
_symmetry.space_group_name_H-M   'P 1'
#
loop_
_entity.id
_entity.type
_entity.pdbx_description
1 polymer ?
#
loop_
_entity_poly.entity_id
_entity_poly.type
_entity_poly.pdbx_seq_one_letter_code
_entity_poly.pdbx_strand_id
1 'polypeptide(L)'
;MSILPVFRWKKFHRIIFNFPHAGFYGKEDNPDLITMHRNLVRGFLMNASSMLLPDGEIHVNHKITAPFDSWKIEDLASGYFLLYVGQNDFRIEDYPGYNNKRGSGSRSDEPFPLGECRTFKFKLWPGAQELDLIQTMSGPEFQVPVNMQRQPVPLVRPSMYNDVHLSNGPRLNIDYKNECHRIFGAYLNHVEQTFGSTSYDVYHSVREALRLGFEMYMAAEPGRPSSGYIGILEELHHLSDLRSQRLRQMLLTLDQQH
;
A
#
# COMPACT_ATOMS: atom_id res chain seq x y z
N MET A 1 16.96 2.14 12.12
CA MET A 1 17.59 2.95 11.06
C MET A 1 16.72 4.18 10.85
N SER A 2 17.24 5.36 11.14
CA SER A 2 16.54 6.62 10.88
C SER A 2 16.41 6.83 9.38
N ILE A 3 15.18 6.98 8.90
CA ILE A 3 14.91 7.47 7.54
C ILE A 3 15.54 8.88 7.48
N LEU A 4 16.51 9.07 6.58
CA LEU A 4 17.13 10.39 6.39
C LEU A 4 16.02 11.42 6.04
N PRO A 5 15.86 12.51 6.81
CA PRO A 5 14.74 13.46 6.68
C PRO A 5 14.60 14.17 5.33
N VAL A 6 15.56 13.99 4.41
CA VAL A 6 15.71 14.76 3.17
C VAL A 6 14.83 14.25 2.02
N PHE A 7 14.29 13.03 2.11
CA PHE A 7 13.53 12.42 1.01
C PHE A 7 12.00 12.51 1.12
N ARG A 8 11.45 12.94 2.26
CA ARG A 8 9.98 12.96 2.50
C ARG A 8 9.19 13.82 1.50
N TRP A 9 9.85 14.68 0.73
CA TRP A 9 9.23 15.58 -0.25
C TRP A 9 9.89 15.54 -1.64
N LYS A 10 10.93 14.71 -1.83
CA LYS A 10 11.61 14.64 -3.11
C LYS A 10 10.94 13.60 -4.00
N LYS A 11 10.43 14.08 -5.12
CA LYS A 11 9.91 13.26 -6.20
C LYS A 11 10.99 13.06 -7.27
N PHE A 12 10.98 11.91 -7.94
CA PHE A 12 11.99 11.51 -8.91
C PHE A 12 11.37 11.16 -10.26
N HIS A 13 12.05 11.52 -11.35
CA HIS A 13 11.69 11.06 -12.70
C HIS A 13 12.07 9.59 -12.91
N ARG A 14 13.06 9.08 -12.17
CA ARG A 14 13.53 7.71 -12.29
C ARG A 14 13.98 7.17 -10.93
N ILE A 15 13.46 6.00 -10.57
CA ILE A 15 13.87 5.25 -9.38
C ILE A 15 14.27 3.85 -9.85
N ILE A 16 15.48 3.41 -9.51
CA ILE A 16 16.04 2.15 -10.03
C ILE A 16 16.40 1.23 -8.86
N PHE A 17 16.03 -0.05 -8.96
CA PHE A 17 16.50 -1.09 -8.07
C PHE A 17 17.17 -2.23 -8.86
N ASN A 18 18.49 -2.34 -8.71
CA ASN A 18 19.29 -3.34 -9.42
C ASN A 18 19.42 -4.62 -8.60
N PHE A 19 18.89 -5.73 -9.13
CA PHE A 19 19.01 -7.07 -8.58
C PHE A 19 18.68 -7.15 -7.08
N PRO A 20 17.43 -6.83 -6.70
CA PRO A 20 16.97 -6.90 -5.31
C PRO A 20 17.26 -8.27 -4.70
N HIS A 21 17.73 -8.30 -3.45
CA HIS A 21 18.04 -9.54 -2.76
C HIS A 21 17.84 -9.39 -1.25
N ALA A 22 17.08 -10.28 -0.62
CA ALA A 22 16.66 -10.17 0.78
C ALA A 22 17.72 -10.65 1.78
N GLY A 23 18.82 -11.24 1.30
CA GLY A 23 19.88 -11.83 2.12
C GLY A 23 20.04 -13.32 1.81
N PHE A 24 21.09 -13.94 2.35
CA PHE A 24 21.44 -15.34 2.02
C PHE A 24 20.95 -16.26 3.14
N TYR A 25 19.72 -16.76 3.00
CA TYR A 25 19.07 -17.64 3.99
C TYR A 25 18.86 -19.07 3.49
N GLY A 26 19.56 -19.47 2.43
CA GLY A 26 19.43 -20.81 1.84
C GLY A 26 19.59 -20.79 0.33
N LYS A 27 18.93 -21.75 -0.33
CA LYS A 27 18.90 -21.84 -1.79
C LYS A 27 17.84 -20.91 -2.38
N GLU A 28 18.16 -20.32 -3.53
CA GLU A 28 17.29 -19.38 -4.27
C GLU A 28 15.95 -19.99 -4.73
N ASP A 29 15.85 -21.32 -4.79
CA ASP A 29 14.63 -22.06 -5.14
C ASP A 29 13.74 -22.39 -3.92
N ASN A 30 14.16 -22.02 -2.70
CA ASN A 30 13.37 -22.21 -1.50
C ASN A 30 12.14 -21.26 -1.51
N PRO A 31 10.90 -21.78 -1.36
CA PRO A 31 9.68 -20.97 -1.34
C PRO A 31 9.64 -19.86 -0.28
N ASP A 32 10.19 -20.10 0.90
CA ASP A 32 10.23 -19.09 1.98
C ASP A 32 11.18 -17.95 1.62
N LEU A 33 12.34 -18.28 1.05
CA LEU A 33 13.30 -17.28 0.59
C LEU A 33 12.74 -16.48 -0.59
N ILE A 34 12.08 -17.14 -1.56
CA ILE A 34 11.34 -16.47 -2.65
C ILE A 34 10.30 -15.49 -2.08
N THR A 35 9.61 -15.88 -1.00
CA THR A 35 8.64 -15.00 -0.32
C THR A 35 9.32 -13.78 0.30
N MET A 36 10.46 -13.94 0.97
CA MET A 36 11.24 -12.82 1.50
C MET A 36 11.69 -11.86 0.40
N HIS A 37 12.16 -12.40 -0.72
CA HIS A 37 12.54 -11.61 -1.89
C HIS A 37 11.39 -10.81 -2.48
N ARG A 38 10.22 -11.45 -2.66
CA ARG A 38 9.00 -10.77 -3.12
C ARG A 38 8.58 -9.67 -2.16
N ASN A 39 8.68 -9.87 -0.85
CA ASN A 39 8.35 -8.86 0.15
C ASN A 39 9.33 -7.66 0.12
N LEU A 40 10.62 -7.89 -0.13
CA LEU A 40 11.58 -6.81 -0.34
C LEU A 40 11.18 -5.95 -1.55
N VAL A 41 10.84 -6.58 -2.67
CA VAL A 41 10.44 -5.87 -3.89
C VAL A 41 9.13 -5.10 -3.67
N ARG A 42 8.15 -5.70 -2.98
CA ARG A 42 6.90 -5.03 -2.59
C ARG A 42 7.15 -3.75 -1.78
N GLY A 43 7.96 -3.86 -0.72
CA GLY A 43 8.31 -2.71 0.12
C GLY A 43 9.04 -1.62 -0.67
N PHE A 44 9.91 -1.99 -1.61
CA PHE A 44 10.53 -1.04 -2.53
C PHE A 44 9.49 -0.34 -3.41
N LEU A 45 8.62 -1.08 -4.11
CA LEU A 45 7.64 -0.54 -5.04
C LEU A 45 6.64 0.40 -4.34
N MET A 46 6.21 0.06 -3.13
CA MET A 46 5.39 0.91 -2.28
C MET A 46 6.05 2.25 -1.96
N ASN A 47 7.33 2.24 -1.56
CA ASN A 47 8.04 3.49 -1.26
C ASN A 47 8.32 4.29 -2.54
N ALA A 48 8.75 3.60 -3.60
CA ALA A 48 9.09 4.21 -4.87
C ALA A 48 7.88 4.91 -5.52
N SER A 49 6.67 4.32 -5.46
CA SER A 49 5.47 4.96 -6.00
C SER A 49 5.15 6.28 -5.32
N SER A 50 5.33 6.36 -3.99
CA SER A 50 5.11 7.60 -3.22
C SER A 50 6.13 8.70 -3.56
N MET A 51 7.29 8.31 -4.08
CA MET A 51 8.40 9.20 -4.44
C MET A 51 8.51 9.44 -5.95
N LEU A 52 7.58 8.93 -6.77
CA LEU A 52 7.63 9.08 -8.22
C LEU A 52 6.92 10.34 -8.68
N LEU A 53 7.50 11.05 -9.66
CA LEU A 53 6.78 12.10 -10.39
C LEU A 53 5.67 11.50 -11.27
N PRO A 54 4.63 12.29 -11.66
CA PRO A 54 3.53 11.80 -12.49
C PRO A 54 3.95 11.12 -13.80
N ASP A 55 5.01 11.61 -14.44
CA ASP A 55 5.61 11.08 -15.67
C ASP A 55 6.83 10.18 -15.42
N GLY A 56 7.18 9.97 -14.15
CA GLY A 56 8.36 9.23 -13.75
C GLY A 56 8.22 7.72 -13.96
N GLU A 57 9.36 7.03 -13.91
CA GLU A 57 9.46 5.58 -14.11
C GLU A 57 10.22 4.88 -12.98
N ILE A 58 9.68 3.74 -12.54
CA ILE A 58 10.38 2.79 -11.66
C ILE A 58 10.96 1.67 -12.50
N HIS A 59 12.25 1.41 -12.36
CA HIS A 59 12.98 0.38 -13.09
C HIS A 59 13.48 -0.68 -12.11
N VAL A 60 13.16 -1.95 -12.35
CA VAL A 60 13.68 -3.08 -11.55
C VAL A 60 14.46 -4.00 -12.48
N ASN A 61 15.78 -4.13 -12.24
CA ASN A 61 16.62 -5.06 -12.98
C ASN A 61 16.61 -6.42 -12.30
N HIS A 62 16.20 -7.46 -13.01
CA HIS A 62 16.02 -8.79 -12.43
C HIS A 62 16.30 -9.90 -13.44
N LYS A 63 16.66 -11.08 -12.92
CA LYS A 63 16.84 -12.30 -13.70
C LYS A 63 15.49 -12.88 -14.11
N ILE A 64 15.42 -13.47 -15.29
CA ILE A 64 14.15 -13.98 -15.85
C ILE A 64 14.09 -15.49 -16.02
N THR A 65 15.10 -16.20 -15.52
CA THR A 65 15.16 -17.67 -15.55
C THR A 65 14.94 -18.25 -14.16
N ALA A 66 14.56 -19.52 -14.10
CA ALA A 66 14.40 -20.23 -12.83
C ALA A 66 15.69 -20.16 -11.96
N PRO A 67 15.54 -20.03 -10.63
CA PRO A 67 14.29 -19.88 -9.87
C PRO A 67 13.77 -18.43 -9.78
N PHE A 68 14.50 -17.46 -10.34
CA PHE A 68 14.24 -16.03 -10.15
C PHE A 68 12.95 -15.53 -10.82
N ASP A 69 12.53 -16.16 -11.92
CA ASP A 69 11.28 -15.87 -12.63
C ASP A 69 10.01 -16.14 -11.79
N SER A 70 10.12 -16.98 -10.76
CA SER A 70 9.05 -17.25 -9.79
C SER A 70 8.71 -16.02 -8.92
N TRP A 71 9.55 -14.99 -8.93
CA TRP A 71 9.30 -13.77 -8.15
C TRP A 71 8.18 -12.92 -8.75
N LYS A 72 7.79 -13.15 -10.02
CA LYS A 72 6.68 -12.48 -10.72
C LYS A 72 6.60 -10.98 -10.42
N ILE A 73 7.66 -10.25 -10.78
CA ILE A 73 7.85 -8.82 -10.46
C ILE A 73 6.69 -7.96 -10.98
N GLU A 74 6.15 -8.30 -12.15
CA GLU A 74 5.01 -7.61 -12.76
C GLU A 74 3.77 -7.64 -11.85
N ASP A 75 3.44 -8.82 -11.31
CA ASP A 75 2.31 -9.00 -10.39
C ASP A 75 2.48 -8.16 -9.12
N LEU A 76 3.70 -8.03 -8.61
CA LEU A 76 3.98 -7.28 -7.39
C LEU A 76 3.70 -5.77 -7.54
N ALA A 77 3.86 -5.21 -8.72
CA ALA A 77 3.64 -3.78 -8.98
C ALA A 77 2.16 -3.40 -8.99
N SER A 78 1.29 -4.31 -9.44
CA SER A 78 -0.16 -4.06 -9.55
C SER A 78 -0.80 -3.63 -8.22
N GLY A 79 -0.31 -4.14 -7.09
CA GLY A 79 -0.79 -3.79 -5.75
C GLY A 79 -0.49 -2.35 -5.28
N TYR A 80 0.33 -1.58 -6.02
CA TYR A 80 0.80 -0.26 -5.61
C TYR A 80 0.48 0.86 -6.61
N PHE A 81 -0.60 0.69 -7.38
CA PHE A 81 -1.02 1.63 -8.44
C PHE A 81 0.07 1.89 -9.47
N LEU A 82 0.90 0.87 -9.73
CA LEU A 82 1.95 0.94 -10.73
C LEU A 82 1.51 0.16 -11.98
N LEU A 83 1.44 0.87 -13.10
CA LEU A 83 1.20 0.31 -14.41
C LEU A 83 2.51 -0.27 -14.94
N TYR A 84 2.50 -1.55 -15.31
CA TYR A 84 3.58 -2.13 -16.10
C TYR A 84 3.57 -1.55 -17.52
N VAL A 85 4.66 -0.89 -17.91
CA VAL A 85 4.78 -0.26 -19.24
C VAL A 85 5.66 -1.06 -20.20
N GLY A 86 6.27 -2.14 -19.72
CA GLY A 86 7.07 -3.06 -20.52
C GLY A 86 8.43 -3.37 -19.88
N GLN A 87 9.25 -4.08 -20.65
CA GLN A 87 10.59 -4.48 -20.23
C GLN A 87 11.56 -4.47 -21.40
N ASN A 88 12.83 -4.24 -21.08
CA ASN A 88 13.93 -4.32 -22.04
C ASN A 88 14.95 -5.34 -21.53
N ASP A 89 15.75 -5.91 -22.43
CA ASP A 89 16.92 -6.69 -22.03
C ASP A 89 17.85 -5.82 -21.17
N PHE A 90 18.32 -6.38 -20.06
CA PHE A 90 19.38 -5.74 -19.28
C PHE A 90 20.73 -6.14 -19.87
N ARG A 91 21.49 -5.15 -20.32
CA ARG A 91 22.85 -5.31 -20.81
C ARG A 91 23.77 -4.52 -19.90
N ILE A 92 24.77 -5.18 -19.32
CA ILE A 92 25.69 -4.51 -18.40
C ILE A 92 26.52 -3.45 -19.13
N GLU A 93 26.73 -3.63 -20.43
CA GLU A 93 27.45 -2.75 -21.34
C GLU A 93 26.76 -1.38 -21.50
N ASP A 94 25.44 -1.32 -21.29
CA ASP A 94 24.68 -0.06 -21.33
C ASP A 94 24.94 0.82 -20.09
N TYR A 95 25.67 0.31 -19.08
CA TYR A 95 25.98 1.00 -17.83
C TYR A 95 27.49 1.05 -17.57
N PRO A 96 28.26 1.90 -18.30
CA PRO A 96 29.69 2.04 -18.08
C PRO A 96 30.03 2.34 -16.61
N GLY A 97 30.93 1.53 -16.04
CA GLY A 97 31.35 1.65 -14.64
C GLY A 97 30.46 0.92 -13.62
N TYR A 98 29.33 0.34 -14.05
CA TYR A 98 28.55 -0.55 -13.19
C TYR A 98 29.23 -1.92 -13.07
N ASN A 99 29.50 -2.34 -11.83
CA ASN A 99 29.98 -3.67 -11.51
C ASN A 99 29.04 -4.29 -10.47
N ASN A 100 28.39 -5.38 -10.83
CA ASN A 100 27.51 -6.07 -9.90
C ASN A 100 28.36 -6.83 -8.86
N LYS A 101 27.95 -6.74 -7.60
CA LYS A 101 28.61 -7.44 -6.49
C LYS A 101 27.58 -8.06 -5.55
N ARG A 102 28.02 -9.02 -4.76
CA ARG A 102 27.18 -9.66 -3.74
C ARG A 102 26.90 -8.69 -2.58
N GLY A 103 25.88 -9.00 -1.79
CA GLY A 103 25.48 -8.13 -0.68
C GLY A 103 26.16 -8.46 0.65
N SER A 104 26.59 -9.72 0.84
CA SER A 104 27.15 -10.22 2.10
C SER A 104 27.81 -11.59 1.93
N GLY A 105 28.29 -12.16 3.04
CA GLY A 105 29.04 -13.42 3.07
C GLY A 105 30.54 -13.22 2.80
N SER A 106 31.31 -14.32 2.80
CA SER A 106 32.77 -14.29 2.55
C SER A 106 33.15 -13.79 1.15
N ARG A 107 32.18 -13.71 0.24
CA ARG A 107 32.32 -13.30 -1.16
C ARG A 107 31.60 -11.99 -1.46
N SER A 108 31.35 -11.15 -0.45
CA SER A 108 30.48 -9.96 -0.58
C SER A 108 30.88 -9.02 -1.71
N ASP A 109 32.17 -8.80 -1.97
CA ASP A 109 32.60 -7.91 -3.05
C ASP A 109 32.85 -8.61 -4.39
N GLU A 110 32.62 -9.92 -4.47
CA GLU A 110 32.73 -10.66 -5.73
C GLU A 110 31.47 -10.50 -6.60
N PRO A 111 31.62 -10.60 -7.93
CA PRO A 111 30.49 -10.59 -8.83
C PRO A 111 29.60 -11.83 -8.68
N PHE A 112 28.36 -11.69 -9.13
CA PHE A 112 27.45 -12.81 -9.32
C PHE A 112 27.12 -12.99 -10.80
N PRO A 113 26.82 -14.21 -11.26
CA PRO A 113 26.43 -14.44 -12.64
C PRO A 113 25.08 -13.78 -12.90
N LEU A 114 25.02 -12.91 -13.91
CA LEU A 114 23.80 -12.22 -14.32
C LEU A 114 22.86 -13.20 -15.04
N GLY A 115 23.34 -13.93 -16.05
CA GLY A 115 22.48 -14.74 -16.91
C GLY A 115 21.51 -13.86 -17.70
N GLU A 116 20.36 -14.40 -18.11
CA GLU A 116 19.32 -13.61 -18.78
C GLU A 116 18.62 -12.67 -17.78
N CYS A 117 18.72 -11.37 -18.04
CA CYS A 117 18.20 -10.31 -17.17
C CYS A 117 17.36 -9.33 -17.98
N ARG A 118 16.35 -8.74 -17.33
CA ARG A 118 15.53 -7.67 -17.90
C ARG A 118 15.36 -6.52 -16.94
N THR A 119 15.13 -5.34 -17.53
CA THR A 119 14.71 -4.12 -16.86
C THR A 119 13.19 -4.02 -16.94
N PHE A 120 12.49 -4.34 -15.86
CA PHE A 120 11.03 -4.13 -15.74
C PHE A 120 10.76 -2.65 -15.50
N LYS A 121 9.81 -2.07 -16.23
CA LYS A 121 9.47 -0.63 -16.13
C LYS A 121 8.03 -0.44 -15.70
N PHE A 122 7.85 0.49 -14.77
CA PHE A 122 6.55 0.84 -14.22
C PHE A 122 6.34 2.34 -14.17
N LYS A 123 5.11 2.78 -14.34
CA LYS A 123 4.66 4.18 -14.15
C LYS A 123 3.51 4.23 -13.15
N LEU A 124 3.22 5.40 -12.60
CA LEU A 124 1.99 5.59 -11.86
C LEU A 124 0.78 5.34 -12.77
N TRP A 125 -0.22 4.64 -12.23
CA TRP A 125 -1.50 4.49 -12.89
C TRP A 125 -2.13 5.89 -13.10
N PRO A 126 -2.69 6.21 -14.28
CA PRO A 126 -3.25 7.53 -14.56
C PRO A 126 -4.28 8.01 -13.52
N GLY A 127 -5.13 7.12 -13.01
CA GLY A 127 -6.11 7.45 -11.95
C GLY A 127 -5.51 7.71 -10.56
N ALA A 128 -4.25 7.35 -10.32
CA ALA A 128 -3.55 7.71 -9.09
C ALA A 128 -3.09 9.18 -9.09
N GLN A 129 -2.97 9.80 -10.28
CA GLN A 129 -2.61 11.21 -10.44
C GLN A 129 -3.75 12.14 -9.99
N GLU A 130 -5.00 11.70 -10.15
CA GLU A 130 -6.20 12.45 -9.76
C GLU A 130 -6.35 12.55 -8.23
N LEU A 131 -5.87 11.54 -7.48
CA LEU A 131 -5.87 11.54 -6.02
C LEU A 131 -4.86 12.54 -5.41
N ASP A 132 -3.69 12.73 -6.03
CA ASP A 132 -2.71 13.75 -5.62
C ASP A 132 -3.22 15.17 -5.99
N LEU A 133 -3.94 15.31 -7.12
CA LEU A 133 -4.53 16.59 -7.57
C LEU A 133 -5.71 17.08 -6.72
N ILE A 134 -6.58 16.17 -6.25
CA ILE A 134 -7.70 16.50 -5.36
C ILE A 134 -7.19 17.06 -4.01
N GLN A 135 -6.01 16.60 -3.57
CA GLN A 135 -5.38 17.07 -2.33
C GLN A 135 -4.83 18.50 -2.45
N THR A 136 -4.46 18.94 -3.66
CA THR A 136 -3.99 20.32 -3.93
C THR A 136 -5.10 21.34 -4.24
N MET A 137 -6.32 20.91 -4.59
CA MET A 137 -7.38 21.80 -5.09
C MET A 137 -8.52 22.12 -4.10
N SER A 138 -8.43 21.69 -2.85
CA SER A 138 -9.51 21.89 -1.87
C SER A 138 -9.44 23.24 -1.15
N GLY A 139 -9.93 24.30 -1.83
CA GLY A 139 -10.44 25.56 -1.26
C GLY A 139 -10.62 26.67 -2.31
N PRO A 140 -11.65 27.56 -2.27
CA PRO A 140 -12.75 27.72 -1.32
C PRO A 140 -14.18 27.52 -1.90
N GLU A 141 -15.11 27.27 -0.97
CA GLU A 141 -16.57 27.50 -0.95
C GLU A 141 -17.41 27.39 -2.25
N PHE A 142 -18.27 26.37 -2.30
CA PHE A 142 -19.51 26.40 -3.08
C PHE A 142 -20.72 26.17 -2.15
N GLN A 143 -21.53 27.21 -1.96
CA GLN A 143 -22.87 27.11 -1.38
C GLN A 143 -23.87 26.73 -2.46
N VAL A 144 -24.71 25.71 -2.23
CA VAL A 144 -25.97 25.51 -2.98
C VAL A 144 -27.05 24.95 -2.02
N PRO A 145 -28.34 25.35 -2.12
CA PRO A 145 -29.31 25.32 -1.02
C PRO A 145 -30.30 24.14 -1.00
N VAL A 146 -30.82 23.90 0.22
CA VAL A 146 -32.12 23.37 0.67
C VAL A 146 -33.07 22.72 -0.38
N ASN A 147 -33.36 21.42 -0.24
CA ASN A 147 -34.63 20.84 0.30
C ASN A 147 -34.93 19.45 -0.29
N MET A 148 -35.05 18.41 0.54
CA MET A 148 -36.06 17.37 0.31
C MET A 148 -36.42 16.70 1.64
N GLN A 149 -37.71 16.74 1.94
CA GLN A 149 -38.32 16.40 3.23
C GLN A 149 -38.05 14.96 3.63
N ARG A 150 -37.54 14.78 4.87
CA ARG A 150 -37.61 13.50 5.59
C ARG A 150 -38.83 13.53 6.51
N GLN A 151 -39.71 12.54 6.40
CA GLN A 151 -40.56 12.14 7.53
C GLN A 151 -40.08 10.79 8.10
N PRO A 152 -40.14 10.59 9.44
CA PRO A 152 -39.50 9.48 10.15
C PRO A 152 -40.50 8.47 10.75
N VAL A 153 -40.13 7.19 10.90
CA VAL A 153 -40.68 6.28 11.94
C VAL A 153 -39.69 5.10 12.23
N PRO A 154 -39.74 4.38 13.37
CA PRO A 154 -38.83 4.59 14.50
C PRO A 154 -37.98 3.34 14.90
N LEU A 155 -36.87 3.62 15.59
CA LEU A 155 -36.05 2.63 16.30
C LEU A 155 -36.77 2.04 17.52
N VAL A 156 -36.58 0.74 17.75
CA VAL A 156 -36.63 0.13 19.09
C VAL A 156 -35.26 -0.48 19.40
N ARG A 157 -34.63 0.00 20.48
CA ARG A 157 -33.33 -0.45 21.04
C ARG A 157 -33.52 -1.61 22.02
N PRO A 158 -32.43 -2.33 22.34
CA PRO A 158 -31.93 -2.35 23.74
C PRO A 158 -30.47 -1.84 23.77
N SER A 159 -30.10 -0.74 24.44
CA SER A 159 -29.83 -0.57 25.90
C SER A 159 -28.73 -1.52 26.41
N MET A 160 -27.68 -1.16 27.14
CA MET A 160 -27.04 0.10 27.58
C MET A 160 -25.68 -0.36 28.16
N TYR A 161 -24.57 0.27 27.82
CA TYR A 161 -23.48 0.52 28.76
C TYR A 161 -22.84 1.87 28.44
N ASN A 162 -23.42 2.87 29.12
CA ASN A 162 -22.91 4.17 29.55
C ASN A 162 -21.96 4.97 28.65
N ASP A 163 -22.52 6.05 28.13
CA ASP A 163 -21.87 7.32 27.81
C ASP A 163 -20.90 7.75 28.92
N VAL A 164 -19.64 7.98 28.54
CA VAL A 164 -18.86 9.07 29.13
C VAL A 164 -18.85 10.18 28.10
N HIS A 165 -19.60 11.24 28.43
CA HIS A 165 -19.51 12.55 27.82
C HIS A 165 -18.04 12.95 27.54
N LEU A 166 -17.72 13.21 26.28
CA LEU A 166 -16.67 14.17 25.93
C LEU A 166 -17.17 15.17 24.89
N SER A 167 -18.27 15.85 25.23
CA SER A 167 -18.51 17.20 24.73
C SER A 167 -17.55 18.15 25.46
N ASN A 168 -16.37 18.40 24.87
CA ASN A 168 -15.56 19.64 24.95
C ASN A 168 -14.10 19.41 24.48
N GLY A 169 -13.91 18.78 23.31
CA GLY A 169 -12.62 18.76 22.61
C GLY A 169 -12.73 19.55 21.30
N PRO A 170 -11.67 20.21 20.83
CA PRO A 170 -11.73 20.97 19.58
C PRO A 170 -12.16 20.03 18.46
N ARG A 171 -13.16 20.44 17.68
CA ARG A 171 -13.55 19.74 16.44
C ARG A 171 -12.35 19.82 15.49
N LEU A 172 -11.47 18.82 15.57
CA LEU A 172 -10.46 18.58 14.56
C LEU A 172 -11.24 18.18 13.31
N ASN A 173 -11.21 19.05 12.30
CA ASN A 173 -11.80 18.86 11.00
C ASN A 173 -11.01 17.78 10.24
N ILE A 174 -11.01 16.56 10.77
CA ILE A 174 -10.34 15.41 10.18
C ILE A 174 -11.35 14.76 9.25
N ASP A 175 -11.02 14.73 7.96
CA ASP A 175 -11.75 13.93 7.00
C ASP A 175 -11.40 12.46 7.22
N TYR A 176 -12.09 11.85 8.19
CA TYR A 176 -11.86 10.47 8.62
C TYR A 176 -11.96 9.47 7.48
N LYS A 177 -12.78 9.75 6.46
CA LYS A 177 -12.96 8.85 5.32
C LYS A 177 -11.73 8.87 4.40
N ASN A 178 -11.20 10.05 4.11
CA ASN A 178 -10.00 10.19 3.30
C ASN A 178 -8.74 9.71 4.05
N GLU A 179 -8.62 9.99 5.35
CA GLU A 179 -7.55 9.43 6.17
C GLU A 179 -7.65 7.91 6.30
N CYS A 180 -8.87 7.36 6.46
CA CYS A 180 -9.09 5.91 6.52
C CYS A 180 -8.66 5.22 5.22
N HIS A 181 -9.04 5.78 4.07
CA HIS A 181 -8.61 5.26 2.78
C HIS A 181 -7.09 5.37 2.59
N ARG A 182 -6.48 6.50 2.98
CA ARG A 182 -5.02 6.73 2.88
C ARG A 182 -4.24 5.75 3.76
N ILE A 183 -4.71 5.50 4.98
CA ILE A 183 -4.02 4.65 5.96
C ILE A 183 -4.21 3.17 5.65
N PHE A 184 -5.42 2.75 5.30
CA PHE A 184 -5.76 1.33 5.19
C PHE A 184 -5.90 0.83 3.76
N GLY A 185 -5.89 1.68 2.74
CA GLY A 185 -6.13 1.28 1.35
C GLY A 185 -5.17 0.20 0.85
N ALA A 186 -3.87 0.36 1.09
CA ALA A 186 -2.86 -0.63 0.71
C ALA A 186 -3.01 -1.96 1.48
N TYR A 187 -3.38 -1.89 2.76
CA TYR A 187 -3.63 -3.08 3.58
C TYR A 187 -4.87 -3.84 3.12
N LEU A 188 -5.97 -3.15 2.85
CA LEU A 188 -7.22 -3.77 2.40
C LEU A 188 -7.04 -4.46 1.03
N ASN A 189 -6.31 -3.82 0.10
CA ASN A 189 -5.92 -4.45 -1.16
C ASN A 189 -5.04 -5.70 -0.93
N HIS A 190 -4.13 -5.65 0.04
CA HIS A 190 -3.28 -6.80 0.37
C HIS A 190 -4.10 -7.97 0.92
N VAL A 191 -5.01 -7.71 1.86
CA VAL A 191 -5.90 -8.73 2.43
C VAL A 191 -6.77 -9.38 1.36
N GLU A 192 -7.30 -8.60 0.42
CA GLU A 192 -8.07 -9.11 -0.71
C GLU A 192 -7.23 -10.06 -1.59
N GLN A 193 -5.97 -9.72 -1.85
CA GLN A 193 -5.05 -10.53 -2.65
C GLN A 193 -4.58 -11.81 -1.94
N THR A 194 -4.50 -11.81 -0.62
CA THR A 194 -4.03 -12.95 0.18
C THR A 194 -5.16 -13.82 0.72
N PHE A 195 -6.41 -13.47 0.44
CA PHE A 195 -7.59 -14.17 0.92
C PHE A 195 -7.59 -15.63 0.43
N GLY A 196 -7.61 -16.58 1.37
CA GLY A 196 -7.58 -18.03 1.07
C GLY A 196 -6.18 -18.65 0.96
N SER A 197 -5.11 -17.89 1.17
CA SER A 197 -3.73 -18.43 1.20
C SER A 197 -3.47 -19.26 2.47
N THR A 198 -2.90 -20.46 2.32
CA THR A 198 -2.59 -21.39 3.43
C THR A 198 -1.25 -21.14 4.11
N SER A 199 -0.41 -20.26 3.56
CA SER A 199 0.93 -19.94 4.06
C SER A 199 1.03 -18.52 4.63
N TYR A 200 -0.10 -17.87 4.88
CA TYR A 200 -0.16 -16.45 5.24
C TYR A 200 -0.37 -16.25 6.75
N ASP A 201 0.60 -15.62 7.41
CA ASP A 201 0.49 -15.24 8.82
C ASP A 201 -0.35 -13.96 8.95
N VAL A 202 -1.65 -14.18 9.18
CA VAL A 202 -2.64 -13.12 9.40
C VAL A 202 -2.27 -12.26 10.61
N TYR A 203 -1.75 -12.87 11.69
CA TYR A 203 -1.46 -12.16 12.93
C TYR A 203 -0.31 -11.16 12.73
N HIS A 204 0.78 -11.59 12.10
CA HIS A 204 1.91 -10.72 11.80
C HIS A 204 1.50 -9.59 10.83
N SER A 205 0.70 -9.92 9.81
CA SER A 205 0.29 -8.96 8.79
C SER A 205 -0.64 -7.87 9.34
N VAL A 206 -1.61 -8.24 10.19
CA VAL A 206 -2.49 -7.29 10.89
C VAL A 206 -1.67 -6.38 11.81
N ARG A 207 -0.71 -6.96 12.54
CA ARG A 207 0.14 -6.21 13.48
C ARG A 207 1.04 -5.20 12.76
N GLU A 208 1.66 -5.59 11.64
CA GLU A 208 2.46 -4.68 10.83
C GLU A 208 1.62 -3.61 10.15
N ALA A 209 0.43 -3.95 9.65
CA ALA A 209 -0.49 -2.97 9.09
C ALA A 209 -0.92 -1.92 10.12
N LEU A 210 -1.24 -2.36 11.35
CA LEU A 210 -1.56 -1.45 12.45
C LEU A 210 -0.40 -0.51 12.78
N ARG A 211 0.83 -1.05 12.85
CA ARG A 211 2.05 -0.28 13.11
C ARG A 211 2.29 0.77 12.03
N LEU A 212 2.29 0.36 10.77
CA LEU A 212 2.52 1.24 9.63
C LEU A 212 1.43 2.31 9.51
N GLY A 213 0.16 1.93 9.67
CA GLY A 213 -0.95 2.89 9.66
C GLY A 213 -0.84 3.91 10.79
N PHE A 214 -0.42 3.50 11.99
CA PHE A 214 -0.19 4.40 13.12
C PHE A 214 1.00 5.34 12.86
N GLU A 215 2.09 4.83 12.30
CA GLU A 215 3.25 5.64 11.91
C GLU A 215 2.86 6.68 10.83
N MET A 216 2.07 6.29 9.82
CA MET A 216 1.52 7.18 8.79
C MET A 216 0.58 8.23 9.37
N TYR A 217 -0.22 7.85 10.37
CA TYR A 217 -1.07 8.76 11.10
C TYR A 217 -0.20 9.80 11.83
N MET A 218 0.69 9.37 12.71
CA MET A 218 1.52 10.29 13.51
C MET A 218 2.44 11.18 12.65
N ALA A 219 2.86 10.71 11.47
CA ALA A 219 3.70 11.47 10.56
C ALA A 219 2.97 12.62 9.83
N ALA A 220 1.65 12.57 9.70
CA ALA A 220 0.89 13.55 8.92
C ALA A 220 0.68 14.88 9.66
N GLU A 221 0.60 14.85 10.99
CA GLU A 221 0.45 16.07 11.79
C GLU A 221 1.16 15.90 13.16
N PRO A 222 2.37 16.46 13.31
CA PRO A 222 3.15 16.32 14.54
C PRO A 222 2.40 16.92 15.74
N GLY A 223 2.30 16.15 16.83
CA GLY A 223 1.61 16.57 18.05
C GLY A 223 0.13 16.20 18.12
N ARG A 224 -0.43 15.57 17.08
CA ARG A 224 -1.80 15.05 17.11
C ARG A 224 -1.93 13.87 18.09
N PRO A 225 -3.06 13.75 18.81
CA PRO A 225 -3.24 12.68 19.78
C PRO A 225 -3.45 11.33 19.09
N SER A 226 -2.99 10.24 19.71
CA SER A 226 -3.23 8.87 19.21
C SER A 226 -4.71 8.48 19.21
N SER A 227 -5.55 9.16 20.01
CA SER A 227 -7.00 8.95 20.03
C SER A 227 -7.68 9.20 18.69
N GLY A 228 -7.14 10.09 17.84
CA GLY A 228 -7.70 10.26 16.50
C GLY A 228 -7.44 9.05 15.60
N TYR A 229 -6.37 8.27 15.83
CA TYR A 229 -6.15 7.00 15.11
C TYR A 229 -7.16 5.94 15.53
N ILE A 230 -7.53 5.92 16.82
CA ILE A 230 -8.61 5.07 17.33
C ILE A 230 -9.92 5.43 16.62
N GLY A 231 -10.25 6.72 16.48
CA GLY A 231 -11.44 7.15 15.75
C GLY A 231 -11.46 6.70 14.28
N ILE A 232 -10.29 6.62 13.61
CA ILE A 232 -10.19 6.10 12.24
C ILE A 232 -10.42 4.58 12.22
N LEU A 233 -9.89 3.83 13.20
CA LEU A 233 -10.15 2.40 13.33
C LEU A 233 -11.64 2.11 13.60
N GLU A 234 -12.29 2.93 14.42
CA GLU A 234 -13.73 2.85 14.70
C GLU A 234 -14.57 3.12 13.44
N GLU A 235 -14.19 4.12 12.64
CA GLU A 235 -14.85 4.40 11.36
C GLU A 235 -14.66 3.25 10.36
N LEU A 236 -13.45 2.67 10.28
CA LEU A 236 -13.20 1.50 9.45
C LEU A 236 -14.09 0.31 9.86
N HIS A 237 -14.22 0.08 11.17
CA HIS A 237 -15.11 -0.95 11.70
C HIS A 237 -16.57 -0.68 11.33
N HIS A 238 -17.04 0.55 11.51
CA HIS A 238 -18.39 0.95 11.14
C HIS A 238 -18.69 0.71 9.65
N LEU A 239 -17.78 1.09 8.76
CA LEU A 239 -17.90 0.85 7.32
C LEU A 239 -17.94 -0.65 6.97
N SER A 240 -17.15 -1.47 7.67
CA SER A 240 -17.17 -2.93 7.52
C SER A 240 -18.52 -3.54 7.89
N ASP A 241 -19.13 -3.06 8.97
CA ASP A 241 -20.46 -3.51 9.41
C ASP A 241 -21.54 -3.12 8.40
N LEU A 242 -21.52 -1.88 7.90
CA LEU A 242 -22.45 -1.42 6.85
C LEU A 242 -22.35 -2.26 5.58
N ARG A 243 -21.11 -2.59 5.14
CA ARG A 243 -20.90 -3.47 3.98
C ARG A 243 -21.49 -4.86 4.23
N SER A 244 -21.24 -5.42 5.42
CA SER A 244 -21.75 -6.75 5.79
C SER A 244 -23.29 -6.78 5.80
N GLN A 245 -23.93 -5.74 6.32
CA GLN A 245 -25.39 -5.59 6.28
C GLN A 245 -25.91 -5.53 4.84
N ARG A 246 -25.28 -4.74 3.97
CA ARG A 246 -25.65 -4.63 2.55
C ARG A 246 -25.53 -5.96 1.82
N LEU A 247 -24.45 -6.71 2.05
CA LEU A 247 -24.25 -8.03 1.46
C LEU A 247 -25.31 -9.03 1.93
N ARG A 248 -25.69 -9.00 3.21
CA ARG A 248 -26.80 -9.83 3.73
C ARG A 248 -28.12 -9.51 3.02
N GLN A 249 -28.42 -8.23 2.78
CA GLN A 249 -29.63 -7.84 2.06
C GLN A 249 -29.62 -8.28 0.59
N MET A 250 -28.47 -8.19 -0.08
CA MET A 250 -28.32 -8.70 -1.45
C MET A 250 -28.52 -10.22 -1.50
N LEU A 251 -27.98 -10.95 -0.52
CA LEU A 251 -28.14 -12.40 -0.43
C LEU A 251 -29.62 -12.79 -0.26
N LEU A 252 -30.35 -12.11 0.63
CA LEU A 252 -31.79 -12.32 0.81
C LEU A 252 -32.60 -12.06 -0.48
N THR A 253 -32.15 -11.10 -1.30
CA THR A 253 -32.79 -10.81 -2.59
C THR A 253 -32.54 -11.92 -3.60
N LEU A 254 -31.33 -12.48 -3.65
CA LEU A 254 -30.98 -13.60 -4.52
C LEU A 254 -31.72 -14.89 -4.13
N ASP A 255 -31.88 -15.11 -2.82
CA ASP A 255 -32.59 -16.28 -2.27
C ASP A 255 -34.09 -16.26 -2.61
N GLN A 256 -34.68 -15.07 -2.81
CA GLN A 256 -36.08 -14.90 -3.23
C GLN A 256 -36.30 -15.08 -4.75
N GLN A 257 -35.23 -15.22 -5.54
CA GLN A 257 -35.30 -15.42 -6.99
C GLN A 257 -35.22 -16.90 -7.40
N HIS A 258 -35.13 -17.80 -6.43
CA HIS A 258 -35.18 -19.25 -6.57
C HIS A 258 -36.42 -19.82 -5.89
#